data_AF-A0A9W4IY05-F1
#
_entry.id   AF-A0A9W4IY05-F1
#
_cell.length_a   1.000
_cell.length_b   1.000
_cell.length_c   1.000
_cell.angle_alpha   90.00
_cell.angle_beta   90.00
_cell.angle_gamma   90.00
#
_symmetry.space_group_name_H-M   'P 1'
#
loop_
_entity.id
_entity.type
_entity.pdbx_description
1 polymer ?
#
loop_
_entity_poly.entity_id
_entity_poly.type
_entity_poly.pdbx_seq_one_letter_code
_entity_poly.pdbx_strand_id
1 'polypeptide(L)'
;MPDEKHDVPPISGSGASPLSQPAHTLPYEAVIKELETEVDEGLSPEEASRRLQEYGPNKLDEGEGVSVIKIFVRQVANAMML
;
A
#
# COMPACT_ATOMS: atom_id res chain seq x y z
N MET A 1 -3.97 -30.48 18.38
CA MET A 1 -3.31 -29.74 17.29
C MET A 1 -3.26 -28.29 17.75
N PRO A 2 -2.10 -27.77 18.15
CA PRO A 2 -2.00 -26.49 18.85
C PRO A 2 -2.19 -25.31 17.89
N ASP A 3 -2.86 -24.28 18.40
CA ASP A 3 -3.17 -23.02 17.74
C ASP A 3 -1.89 -22.26 17.31
N GLU A 4 -1.67 -22.19 16.00
CA GLU A 4 -0.60 -21.39 15.42
C GLU A 4 -1.05 -19.93 15.29
N LYS A 5 -0.95 -19.19 16.40
CA LYS A 5 -1.07 -17.74 16.42
C LYS A 5 0.02 -17.15 15.53
N HIS A 6 -0.36 -16.77 14.31
CA HIS A 6 0.51 -16.00 13.43
C HIS A 6 0.63 -14.58 13.99
N ASP A 7 1.65 -14.39 14.82
CA ASP A 7 2.20 -13.09 15.21
C ASP A 7 2.86 -12.46 13.97
N VAL A 8 2.03 -11.87 13.10
CA VAL A 8 2.52 -11.09 11.96
C VAL A 8 2.95 -9.73 12.54
N PRO A 9 4.22 -9.30 12.35
CA PRO A 9 4.68 -8.01 12.85
C PRO A 9 3.86 -6.88 12.23
N PRO A 10 3.69 -5.74 12.92
CA PRO A 10 2.91 -4.62 12.40
C PRO A 10 3.61 -4.10 11.15
N ILE A 11 2.98 -4.33 10.00
CA ILE A 11 3.43 -3.80 8.72
C ILE A 11 3.29 -2.28 8.83
N SER A 12 4.44 -1.62 8.97
CA SER A 12 4.56 -0.18 9.15
C SER A 12 4.26 0.54 7.83
N GLY A 13 2.97 0.62 7.52
CA GLY A 13 2.35 1.34 6.42
C GLY A 13 0.91 1.61 6.84
N SER A 14 0.76 2.53 7.80
CA SER A 14 -0.47 2.72 8.58
C SER A 14 -1.61 3.31 7.74
N GLY A 15 -2.26 2.48 6.92
CA GLY A 15 -3.67 2.62 6.63
C GLY A 15 -4.41 1.65 7.56
N ALA A 16 -5.24 2.17 8.47
CA ALA A 16 -6.14 1.31 9.22
C ALA A 16 -6.96 0.51 8.20
N SER A 17 -6.87 -0.82 8.26
CA SER A 17 -7.67 -1.66 7.38
C SER A 17 -9.15 -1.42 7.73
N PRO A 18 -10.00 -1.05 6.76
CA PRO A 18 -11.42 -0.77 7.03
C PRO A 18 -12.22 -2.04 7.39
N LEU A 19 -11.60 -3.22 7.29
CA LEU A 19 -12.22 -4.52 7.49
C LEU A 19 -11.94 -5.08 8.88
N SER A 20 -12.89 -5.87 9.38
CA SER A 20 -12.80 -6.58 10.67
C SER A 20 -11.77 -7.70 10.70
N GLN A 21 -11.47 -8.29 9.54
CA GLN A 21 -10.51 -9.37 9.28
C GLN A 21 -9.93 -9.21 7.87
N PRO A 22 -8.86 -9.93 7.48
CA PRO A 22 -8.38 -9.92 6.10
C PRO A 22 -9.50 -10.26 5.10
N ALA A 23 -9.59 -9.52 4.00
CA ALA A 23 -10.70 -9.66 3.04
C ALA A 23 -10.90 -11.11 2.55
N HIS A 24 -9.82 -11.87 2.38
CA HIS A 24 -9.85 -13.25 1.89
C HIS A 24 -10.36 -14.28 2.91
N THR A 25 -10.56 -13.89 4.17
CA THR A 25 -11.11 -14.76 5.22
C THR A 25 -12.59 -14.48 5.51
N LEU A 26 -13.17 -13.45 4.89
CA LEU A 26 -14.55 -13.04 5.08
C LEU A 26 -15.44 -13.52 3.92
N PRO A 27 -16.72 -13.82 4.16
CA PRO A 27 -17.69 -14.01 3.09
C PRO A 27 -17.85 -12.71 2.29
N TYR A 28 -18.08 -12.81 0.98
CA TYR A 28 -18.07 -11.64 0.09
C TYR A 28 -19.13 -10.61 0.50
N GLU A 29 -20.28 -11.04 1.02
CA GLU A 29 -21.35 -10.16 1.49
C GLU A 29 -20.91 -9.28 2.65
N ALA A 30 -20.07 -9.80 3.55
CA ALA A 30 -19.51 -9.04 4.65
C ALA A 30 -18.50 -8.00 4.13
N VAL A 31 -17.66 -8.38 3.16
CA VAL A 31 -16.69 -7.46 2.54
C VAL A 31 -17.40 -6.32 1.81
N ILE A 32 -18.42 -6.61 1.02
CA ILE A 32 -19.21 -5.61 0.29
C ILE A 32 -19.88 -4.62 1.25
N LYS A 33 -20.45 -5.14 2.36
CA LYS A 33 -21.07 -4.32 3.39
C LYS A 33 -20.05 -3.46 4.16
N GLU A 34 -18.94 -4.04 4.60
CA GLU A 34 -17.91 -3.32 5.36
C GLU A 34 -17.17 -2.28 4.51
N LEU A 35 -17.05 -2.49 3.20
CA LEU A 35 -16.45 -1.52 2.26
C LEU A 35 -17.44 -0.52 1.68
N GLU A 36 -18.73 -0.59 2.04
CA GLU A 36 -19.80 0.28 1.55
C GLU A 36 -19.79 0.41 0.02
N THR A 37 -19.75 -0.73 -0.68
CA THR A 37 -19.71 -0.80 -2.15
C THR A 37 -20.84 -1.68 -2.68
N GLU A 38 -21.19 -1.54 -3.95
CA GLU A 38 -22.17 -2.39 -4.62
C GLU A 38 -21.49 -3.47 -5.47
N VAL A 39 -22.12 -4.65 -5.58
CA VAL A 39 -21.54 -5.81 -6.29
C VAL A 39 -21.42 -5.55 -7.79
N ASP A 40 -22.48 -5.00 -8.39
CA ASP A 40 -22.56 -4.84 -9.85
C ASP A 40 -22.03 -3.47 -10.32
N GLU A 41 -22.27 -2.41 -9.53
CA GLU A 41 -21.97 -1.02 -9.90
C GLU A 41 -20.67 -0.49 -9.28
N GLY A 42 -20.16 -1.14 -8.22
CA GLY A 42 -18.94 -0.72 -7.53
C GLY A 42 -19.14 0.48 -6.61
N LEU A 43 -18.25 1.47 -6.70
CA LEU A 43 -18.31 2.72 -5.93
C LEU A 43 -18.89 3.85 -6.78
N SER A 44 -19.66 4.74 -6.16
CA SER A 44 -20.08 5.96 -6.82
C SER A 44 -18.89 6.88 -7.12
N PRO A 45 -18.96 7.73 -8.17
CA PRO A 45 -17.89 8.68 -8.49
C PRO A 45 -17.56 9.63 -7.33
N GLU A 46 -18.58 9.98 -6.54
CA GLU A 46 -18.48 10.86 -5.37
C GLU A 46 -17.67 10.20 -4.26
N GLU A 47 -18.01 8.95 -3.91
CA GLU A 47 -17.32 8.19 -2.87
C GLU A 47 -15.89 7.83 -3.30
N ALA A 48 -15.68 7.48 -4.57
CA ALA A 48 -14.34 7.27 -5.12
C ALA A 48 -13.47 8.53 -5.01
N SER A 49 -14.03 9.70 -5.33
CA SER A 49 -13.33 10.99 -5.23
C SER A 49 -13.05 11.39 -3.78
N ARG A 50 -13.96 11.05 -2.85
CA ARG A 50 -13.77 11.26 -1.42
C ARG A 50 -12.63 10.40 -0.88
N ARG A 51 -12.63 9.09 -1.18
CA ARG A 51 -11.55 8.16 -0.77
C ARG A 51 -10.21 8.56 -1.36
N LEU A 52 -10.16 9.03 -2.61
CA LEU A 52 -8.92 9.53 -3.21
C LEU A 52 -8.34 10.74 -2.46
N GLN A 53 -9.19 11.63 -1.96
CA GLN A 53 -8.76 12.78 -1.15
C GLN A 53 -8.32 12.38 0.26
N GLU A 54 -8.96 11.35 0.85
CA GLU A 54 -8.66 10.86 2.19
C GLU A 54 -7.37 10.02 2.25
N TYR A 55 -7.22 9.06 1.35
CA TYR A 55 -6.11 8.11 1.34
C TYR A 55 -4.96 8.51 0.41
N GLY A 56 -5.20 9.46 -0.50
CA GLY A 56 -4.25 9.83 -1.53
C GLY A 56 -4.19 8.83 -2.70
N PRO A 57 -3.30 9.07 -3.68
CA PRO A 57 -3.17 8.20 -4.84
C PRO A 57 -2.64 6.83 -4.44
N ASN A 58 -3.20 5.77 -5.03
CA ASN A 58 -2.69 4.40 -4.88
C ASN A 58 -1.39 4.22 -5.69
N LYS A 59 -0.30 4.82 -5.19
CA LYS A 59 1.04 4.73 -5.75
C LYS A 59 2.02 4.57 -4.59
N LEU A 60 2.97 3.66 -4.79
CA LEU A 60 4.10 3.57 -3.88
C LEU A 60 4.97 4.80 -4.06
N ASP A 61 5.51 5.30 -2.96
CA ASP A 61 6.45 6.40 -3.03
C ASP A 61 7.67 5.94 -3.83
N GLU A 62 7.95 6.66 -4.91
CA GLU A 62 9.15 6.46 -5.71
C GLU A 62 10.28 7.05 -4.88
N GLY A 63 10.78 6.28 -3.93
CA GLY A 63 11.82 6.71 -3.00
C GLY A 63 13.00 7.38 -3.71
N GLU A 64 13.81 8.14 -2.98
CA GLU A 64 14.83 9.02 -3.56
C GLU A 64 15.61 8.38 -4.71
N GLY A 65 15.37 8.90 -5.93
CA GLY A 65 16.13 8.50 -7.10
C GLY A 65 17.62 8.73 -6.89
N VAL A 66 18.45 7.79 -7.32
CA VAL A 66 19.90 7.94 -7.26
C VAL A 66 20.33 9.15 -8.10
N SER A 67 20.92 10.17 -7.46
CA SER A 67 21.38 11.37 -8.14
C SER A 67 22.45 11.04 -9.18
N VAL A 68 22.21 11.40 -10.45
CA VAL A 68 23.16 11.18 -11.56
C VAL A 68 24.51 11.84 -11.28
N ILE A 69 24.52 13.01 -10.65
CA ILE A 69 25.75 13.71 -10.25
C ILE A 69 26.53 12.88 -9.23
N LYS A 70 25.84 12.32 -8.23
CA LYS A 70 26.45 11.44 -7.22
C LYS A 70 27.05 10.18 -7.86
N ILE A 71 26.38 9.62 -8.87
CA ILE A 71 26.90 8.48 -9.64
C ILE A 71 28.16 8.88 -10.41
N PHE A 72 28.13 10.02 -11.11
CA PHE A 72 29.25 10.50 -11.92
C PHE A 72 30.51 10.76 -11.08
N VAL A 73 30.39 11.46 -9.94
CA VAL A 73 31.52 11.71 -9.05
C VAL A 73 32.13 10.40 -8.56
N ARG A 74 31.30 9.40 -8.21
CA ARG A 74 31.79 8.08 -7.79
C ARG A 74 32.59 7.39 -8.88
N GLN A 75 32.16 7.49 -10.14
CA GLN A 75 32.87 6.90 -11.28
C GLN A 75 34.23 7.58 -11.52
N VAL A 76 34.28 8.92 -11.48
CA VAL A 76 35.54 9.67 -11.66
C VAL A 76 36.49 9.42 -10.49
N ALA A 77 36.01 9.46 -9.24
CA ALA A 77 36.83 9.21 -8.07
C ALA A 77 37.43 7.79 -8.08
N ASN A 78 36.65 6.77 -8.46
CA ASN A 78 37.16 5.41 -8.60
C ASN A 78 38.18 5.28 -9.74
N ALA A 79 38.01 6.02 -10.85
CA ALA A 79 38.96 6.03 -11.96
C ALA A 79 40.28 6.76 -11.62
N MET A 80 40.25 7.75 -10.73
CA MET A 80 41.43 8.54 -10.31
C MET A 80 42.23 7.91 -9.16
N MET A 81 41.67 6.90 -8.47
CA MET A 81 42.33 6.19 -7.36
C MET A 81 43.09 4.92 -7.79
N LEU A 82 43.23 4.66 -9.10
CA LEU A 82 44.00 3.56 -9.68
C LEU A 82 45.45 3.97 -9.99
#